data_AF-A0A6A6M959-F1
#
_entry.id   AF-A0A6A6M959-F1
#
_cell.length_a   1.000
_cell.length_b   1.000
_cell.length_c   1.000
_cell.angle_alpha   90.00
_cell.angle_beta   90.00
_cell.angle_gamma   90.00
#
_symmetry.space_group_name_H-M   'P 1'
#
loop_
_entity.id
_entity.type
_entity.pdbx_description
1 polymer ?
#
loop_
_entity_poly.entity_id
_entity_poly.type
_entity_poly.pdbx_seq_one_letter_code
_entity_poly.pdbx_strand_id
1 'polypeptide(L)'
;MIPQARLEIQKERVVCHTRVQRNVNLEKLQNGYLFPEISMHELQHIRKYPDAKLINLGIGDTTEPIPDIVAVSMAEYAHALSTVEGYRGYGAEQGNKALRKAIAETLYKDVQVKDSEVFVSDGSQCDITRLQYCTCSDNGIKTAEIVMENFMTQAYIDTSVIIGQAGDFEEKSGKFGNIEYMNCGPQNNFFPDLAKTRRTDIIFFCSPNNPTVYVTDDSPRSIFEIPGAKEAVCSVVNYYKENAKILLETLASLGLKVYGGENAPYVWVHFPGSKSWDVFDYILEKTHIITVPGSGFGPGGEEFLRMSTFGHRETILEASKRLKNLFS
;
A
#
# COMPACT_ATOMS: atom_id res chain seq x y z
N MET A 1 53.25 -44.57 10.99
CA MET A 1 52.74 -43.26 10.55
C MET A 1 52.27 -43.38 9.12
N ILE A 2 50.96 -43.42 8.89
CA ILE A 2 50.37 -43.44 7.54
C ILE A 2 49.85 -42.02 7.29
N PRO A 3 50.25 -41.34 6.20
CA PRO A 3 49.75 -39.99 5.91
C PRO A 3 48.26 -40.07 5.55
N GLN A 4 47.40 -39.39 6.32
CA GLN A 4 46.03 -39.09 5.90
C GLN A 4 46.08 -38.04 4.79
N ALA A 5 45.95 -38.48 3.54
CA ALA A 5 45.61 -37.59 2.44
C ALA A 5 44.14 -37.15 2.63
N ARG A 6 43.93 -35.90 3.07
CA ARG A 6 42.61 -35.25 2.94
C ARG A 6 42.40 -34.92 1.48
N LEU A 7 41.47 -35.63 0.83
CA LEU A 7 40.91 -35.20 -0.44
C LEU A 7 40.02 -33.98 -0.16
N GLU A 8 40.47 -32.79 -0.55
CA GLU A 8 39.59 -31.64 -0.69
C GLU A 8 38.69 -31.89 -1.89
N ILE A 9 37.48 -32.40 -1.65
CA ILE A 9 36.44 -32.45 -2.67
C ILE A 9 35.91 -31.02 -2.81
N GLN A 10 36.50 -30.24 -3.72
CA GLN A 10 35.82 -29.08 -4.28
C GLN A 10 34.59 -29.61 -5.03
N LYS A 11 33.41 -29.51 -4.42
CA LYS A 11 32.14 -29.68 -5.14
C LYS A 11 32.03 -28.52 -6.13
N GLU A 12 32.54 -28.69 -7.34
CA GLU A 12 32.19 -27.81 -8.45
C GLU A 12 30.67 -27.83 -8.57
N ARG A 13 30.05 -26.71 -8.22
CA ARG A 13 28.61 -26.53 -8.32
C ARG A 13 28.30 -26.43 -9.81
N VAL A 14 27.91 -27.53 -10.45
CA VAL A 14 27.45 -27.50 -11.84
C VAL A 14 26.21 -26.62 -11.89
N VAL A 15 26.33 -25.43 -12.48
CA VAL A 15 25.21 -24.50 -12.66
C VAL A 15 24.64 -24.70 -14.06
N CYS A 16 23.47 -25.32 -14.16
CA CYS A 16 22.71 -25.43 -15.40
C CYS A 16 21.79 -24.21 -15.56
N HIS A 17 21.80 -23.59 -16.74
CA HIS A 17 20.94 -22.45 -17.08
C HIS A 17 19.96 -22.83 -18.21
N THR A 18 18.77 -22.25 -18.21
CA THR A 18 17.85 -22.34 -19.36
C THR A 18 18.34 -21.44 -20.51
N ARG A 19 17.75 -21.58 -21.70
CA ARG A 19 17.95 -20.65 -22.83
C ARG A 19 16.86 -19.57 -22.93
N VAL A 20 15.98 -19.47 -21.93
CA VAL A 20 14.90 -18.48 -21.90
C VAL A 20 15.50 -17.14 -21.52
N GLN A 21 15.36 -16.15 -22.41
CA GLN A 21 15.79 -14.79 -22.08
C GLN A 21 14.92 -14.24 -20.94
N ARG A 22 15.56 -13.54 -20.01
CA ARG A 22 14.83 -12.80 -18.98
C ARG A 22 13.97 -11.74 -19.66
N ASN A 23 12.77 -11.51 -19.12
CA ASN A 23 11.93 -10.42 -19.58
C ASN A 23 12.64 -9.09 -19.31
N VAL A 24 12.94 -8.33 -20.36
CA VAL A 24 13.64 -7.03 -20.31
C VAL A 24 12.95 -6.01 -19.40
N ASN A 25 11.62 -6.10 -19.25
CA ASN A 25 10.88 -5.22 -18.35
C ASN A 25 11.19 -5.52 -16.88
N LEU A 26 11.44 -6.80 -16.53
CA LEU A 26 11.87 -7.18 -15.18
C LEU A 26 13.31 -6.78 -14.86
N GLU A 27 14.08 -6.35 -15.86
CA GLU A 27 15.44 -5.82 -15.68
C GLU A 27 15.44 -4.32 -15.37
N LYS A 28 14.36 -3.61 -15.72
CA LYS A 28 14.21 -2.17 -15.46
C LYS A 28 13.92 -1.84 -14.00
N LEU A 29 13.28 -2.76 -13.27
CA LEU A 29 12.96 -2.59 -11.84
C LEU A 29 14.25 -2.37 -11.03
N GLN A 30 14.36 -1.23 -10.35
CA GLN A 30 15.60 -0.80 -9.70
C GLN A 30 15.89 -1.52 -8.39
N ASN A 31 14.85 -1.78 -7.59
CA ASN A 31 14.95 -2.35 -6.25
C ASN A 31 13.86 -3.41 -6.02
N GLY A 32 13.97 -4.12 -4.89
CA GLY A 32 12.83 -4.86 -4.36
C GLY A 32 11.65 -3.93 -4.06
N TYR A 33 10.44 -4.48 -4.02
CA TYR A 33 9.25 -3.73 -3.62
C TYR A 33 9.46 -3.12 -2.22
N LEU A 34 8.99 -1.88 -2.01
CA LEU A 34 9.24 -1.10 -0.78
C LEU A 34 8.94 -1.88 0.51
N PHE A 35 7.79 -2.54 0.58
CA PHE A 35 7.35 -3.19 1.82
C PHE A 35 8.20 -4.42 2.20
N PRO A 36 8.62 -5.28 1.26
CA PRO A 36 9.67 -6.26 1.50
C PRO A 36 10.97 -5.67 2.07
N GLU A 37 11.39 -4.48 1.62
CA GLU A 37 12.56 -3.80 2.18
C GLU A 37 12.33 -3.40 3.64
N ILE A 38 11.18 -2.80 3.95
CA ILE A 38 10.79 -2.49 5.34
C ILE A 38 10.75 -3.75 6.22
N SER A 39 10.22 -4.87 5.71
CA SER A 39 10.24 -6.16 6.41
C SER A 39 11.65 -6.68 6.65
N MET A 40 12.59 -6.45 5.73
CA MET A 40 13.99 -6.82 5.94
C MET A 40 14.61 -6.00 7.08
N HIS A 41 14.37 -4.68 7.14
CA HIS A 41 14.87 -3.83 8.22
C HIS A 41 14.26 -4.22 9.58
N GLU A 42 12.96 -4.52 9.61
CA GLU A 42 12.28 -5.06 10.79
C GLU A 42 12.95 -6.34 11.31
N LEU A 43 13.17 -7.32 10.42
CA LEU A 43 13.81 -8.59 10.80
C LEU A 43 15.25 -8.40 11.28
N GLN A 44 16.01 -7.50 10.66
CA GLN A 44 17.37 -7.16 11.09
C GLN A 44 17.37 -6.50 12.47
N HIS A 45 16.42 -5.59 12.71
CA HIS A 45 16.29 -4.90 14.00
C HIS A 45 15.91 -5.85 15.13
N ILE A 46 14.95 -6.76 14.90
CA ILE A 46 14.57 -7.79 15.88
C ILE A 46 15.76 -8.71 16.20
N ARG A 47 16.58 -9.07 15.21
CA ARG A 47 17.80 -9.86 15.44
C ARG A 47 18.84 -9.11 16.26
N LYS A 48 18.99 -7.80 16.03
CA LYS A 48 19.92 -6.93 16.74
C LYS A 48 19.47 -6.66 18.18
N TYR A 49 18.16 -6.53 18.39
CA TYR A 49 17.53 -6.22 19.68
C TYR A 49 16.41 -7.23 20.01
N PRO A 50 16.76 -8.46 20.42
CA PRO A 50 15.77 -9.53 20.61
C PRO A 50 14.72 -9.25 21.69
N ASP A 51 15.06 -8.41 22.68
CA ASP A 51 14.16 -8.02 23.77
C ASP A 51 13.41 -6.71 23.48
N ALA A 52 13.65 -6.07 22.34
CA ALA A 52 12.96 -4.83 21.99
C ALA A 52 11.48 -5.09 21.76
N LYS A 53 10.64 -4.28 22.43
CA LYS A 53 9.21 -4.23 22.16
C LYS A 53 8.96 -3.38 20.92
N LEU A 54 9.16 -4.00 19.75
CA LEU A 54 8.95 -3.36 18.45
C LEU A 54 7.48 -2.95 18.30
N ILE A 55 7.26 -1.75 17.76
CA ILE A 55 5.95 -1.26 17.36
C ILE A 55 5.98 -1.04 15.84
N ASN A 56 5.04 -1.65 15.11
CA ASN A 56 4.97 -1.50 13.67
C ASN A 56 3.89 -0.48 13.27
N LEU A 57 4.33 0.73 12.87
CA LEU A 57 3.51 1.75 12.23
C LEU A 57 3.91 1.92 10.76
N GLY A 58 4.45 0.88 10.13
CA GLY A 58 4.95 0.91 8.76
C GLY A 58 3.88 0.54 7.73
N ILE A 59 3.81 -0.75 7.42
CA ILE A 59 2.84 -1.32 6.46
C ILE A 59 1.41 -1.02 6.95
N GLY A 60 0.52 -0.69 6.03
CA GLY A 60 -0.89 -0.39 6.33
C GLY A 60 -1.72 -1.63 6.60
N ASP A 61 -1.27 -2.48 7.53
CA ASP A 61 -1.95 -3.72 7.90
C ASP A 61 -2.92 -3.48 9.07
N THR A 62 -4.17 -3.90 8.93
CA THR A 62 -5.21 -3.72 9.96
C THR A 62 -4.96 -4.65 11.15
N THR A 63 -5.22 -4.19 12.36
CA THR A 63 -4.87 -4.92 13.61
C THR A 63 -6.06 -5.33 14.47
N GLU A 64 -7.19 -4.64 14.33
CA GLU A 64 -8.43 -4.98 15.01
C GLU A 64 -9.12 -6.18 14.32
N PRO A 65 -9.74 -7.08 15.10
CA PRO A 65 -10.47 -8.21 14.55
C PRO A 65 -11.58 -7.80 13.58
N ILE A 66 -11.88 -8.70 12.63
CA ILE A 66 -13.07 -8.59 11.79
C ILE A 66 -14.31 -8.60 12.70
N PRO A 67 -15.29 -7.71 12.50
CA PRO A 67 -16.54 -7.74 13.27
C PRO A 67 -17.21 -9.11 13.23
N ASP A 68 -17.74 -9.54 14.38
CA ASP A 68 -18.32 -10.87 14.59
C ASP A 68 -19.38 -11.21 13.53
N ILE A 69 -20.22 -10.25 13.17
CA ILE A 69 -21.31 -10.42 12.22
C ILE A 69 -20.82 -10.82 10.82
N VAL A 70 -19.64 -10.32 10.42
CA VAL A 70 -18.99 -10.69 9.16
C VAL A 70 -18.32 -12.06 9.30
N ALA A 71 -17.62 -12.30 10.42
CA ALA A 71 -16.95 -13.58 10.69
C ALA A 71 -17.93 -14.76 10.75
N VAL A 72 -19.07 -14.57 11.43
CA VAL A 72 -20.16 -15.55 11.53
C VAL A 72 -20.73 -15.84 10.15
N SER A 73 -21.00 -14.81 9.34
CA SER A 73 -21.52 -15.00 7.97
C SER A 73 -20.56 -15.83 7.10
N MET A 74 -19.24 -15.61 7.22
CA MET A 74 -18.23 -16.42 6.53
C MET A 74 -18.21 -17.87 7.04
N ALA A 75 -18.30 -18.08 8.35
CA ALA A 75 -18.32 -19.40 8.96
C ALA A 75 -19.57 -20.20 8.58
N GLU A 76 -20.73 -19.54 8.56
CA GLU A 76 -22.00 -20.11 8.11
C GLU A 76 -21.93 -20.52 6.62
N TYR A 77 -21.40 -19.66 5.75
CA TYR A 77 -21.18 -20.00 4.35
C TYR A 77 -20.25 -21.21 4.20
N ALA A 78 -19.12 -21.24 4.94
CA ALA A 78 -18.20 -22.36 4.92
C ALA A 78 -18.86 -23.67 5.40
N HIS A 79 -19.68 -23.62 6.45
CA HIS A 79 -20.43 -24.78 6.93
C HIS A 79 -21.46 -25.25 5.91
N ALA A 80 -22.18 -24.33 5.26
CA ALA A 80 -23.17 -24.64 4.24
C ALA A 80 -22.59 -25.41 3.05
N LEU A 81 -21.32 -25.16 2.69
CA LEU A 81 -20.61 -25.91 1.64
C LEU A 81 -20.43 -27.41 1.96
N SER A 82 -20.67 -27.85 3.21
CA SER A 82 -20.66 -29.27 3.59
C SER A 82 -22.01 -29.99 3.39
N THR A 83 -23.02 -29.29 2.89
CA THR A 83 -24.38 -29.83 2.65
C THR A 83 -24.67 -29.94 1.15
N VAL A 84 -25.59 -30.84 0.76
CA VAL A 84 -26.01 -30.99 -0.64
C VAL A 84 -26.69 -29.72 -1.15
N GLU A 85 -27.49 -29.07 -0.32
CA GLU A 85 -28.27 -27.89 -0.66
C GLU A 85 -27.41 -26.62 -0.75
N GLY A 86 -26.39 -26.51 0.12
CA GLY A 86 -25.52 -25.34 0.22
C GLY A 86 -24.27 -25.38 -0.66
N TYR A 87 -23.81 -26.57 -1.08
CA TYR A 87 -22.63 -26.70 -1.92
C TYR A 87 -22.79 -26.04 -3.30
N ARG A 88 -21.81 -25.25 -3.72
CA ARG A 88 -21.70 -24.68 -5.07
C ARG A 88 -20.26 -24.85 -5.57
N GLY A 89 -20.11 -25.11 -6.87
CA GLY A 89 -18.82 -25.16 -7.56
C GLY A 89 -18.36 -23.78 -8.01
N TYR A 90 -17.95 -23.65 -9.28
CA TYR A 90 -17.61 -22.35 -9.86
C TYR A 90 -18.76 -21.34 -9.73
N GLY A 91 -18.41 -20.12 -9.34
CA GLY A 91 -19.29 -18.95 -9.46
C GLY A 91 -19.09 -18.24 -10.79
N ALA A 92 -19.87 -17.18 -11.01
CA ALA A 92 -19.62 -16.27 -12.13
C ALA A 92 -18.32 -15.49 -11.89
N GLU A 93 -17.47 -15.39 -12.92
CA GLU A 93 -16.16 -14.73 -12.85
C GLU A 93 -16.27 -13.24 -12.52
N GLN A 94 -17.39 -12.61 -12.88
CA GLN A 94 -17.70 -11.22 -12.52
C GLN A 94 -18.06 -11.04 -11.03
N GLY A 95 -18.35 -12.14 -10.33
CA GLY A 95 -18.82 -12.14 -8.95
C GLY A 95 -20.32 -12.46 -8.81
N ASN A 96 -20.69 -12.86 -7.59
CA ASN A 96 -22.07 -13.15 -7.22
C ASN A 96 -22.99 -11.94 -7.52
N LYS A 97 -24.13 -12.19 -8.17
CA LYS A 97 -25.07 -11.13 -8.56
C LYS A 97 -25.64 -10.35 -7.37
N ALA A 98 -25.92 -11.02 -6.25
CA ALA A 98 -26.39 -10.35 -5.04
C ALA A 98 -25.34 -9.34 -4.56
N LEU A 99 -24.10 -9.79 -4.39
CA LEU A 99 -22.97 -8.96 -3.97
C LEU A 99 -22.77 -7.75 -4.91
N ARG A 100 -22.78 -7.97 -6.22
CA ARG A 100 -22.66 -6.88 -7.21
C ARG A 100 -23.79 -5.85 -7.08
N LYS A 101 -25.02 -6.32 -6.90
CA LYS A 101 -26.18 -5.45 -6.71
C LYS A 101 -26.05 -4.62 -5.44
N ALA A 102 -25.63 -5.23 -4.33
CA ALA A 102 -25.46 -4.48 -3.11
C ALA A 102 -24.31 -3.49 -3.16
N ILE A 103 -23.20 -3.82 -3.81
CA ILE A 103 -22.13 -2.85 -4.10
C ILE A 103 -22.71 -1.64 -4.83
N ALA A 104 -23.45 -1.86 -5.93
CA ALA A 104 -24.10 -0.81 -6.69
C ALA A 104 -25.06 0.05 -5.85
N GLU A 105 -25.98 -0.57 -5.12
CA GLU A 105 -27.00 0.12 -4.31
C GLU A 105 -26.43 0.83 -3.07
N THR A 106 -25.26 0.39 -2.61
CA THR A 106 -24.65 0.88 -1.37
C THR A 106 -23.63 1.99 -1.62
N LEU A 107 -22.72 1.78 -2.58
CA LEU A 107 -21.64 2.70 -2.92
C LEU A 107 -22.04 3.75 -3.95
N TYR A 108 -22.92 3.36 -4.88
CA TYR A 108 -23.15 4.09 -6.12
C TYR A 108 -24.62 4.46 -6.31
N LYS A 109 -25.38 4.47 -5.22
CA LYS A 109 -26.82 4.71 -5.21
C LYS A 109 -27.22 5.98 -5.97
N ASP A 110 -26.46 7.04 -5.78
CA ASP A 110 -26.77 8.38 -6.29
C ASP A 110 -26.22 8.61 -7.72
N VAL A 111 -25.41 7.69 -8.24
CA VAL A 111 -24.76 7.80 -9.57
C VAL A 111 -25.22 6.72 -10.56
N GLN A 112 -26.25 5.94 -10.21
CA GLN A 112 -26.93 4.98 -11.09
C GLN A 112 -26.05 3.88 -11.72
N VAL A 113 -24.98 3.45 -11.04
CA VAL A 113 -24.20 2.28 -11.46
C VAL A 113 -25.07 1.03 -11.37
N LYS A 114 -25.06 0.20 -12.41
CA LYS A 114 -25.78 -1.08 -12.47
C LYS A 114 -24.95 -2.19 -11.86
N ASP A 115 -25.61 -3.23 -11.37
CA ASP A 115 -24.92 -4.43 -10.88
C ASP A 115 -24.04 -5.07 -11.98
N SER A 116 -24.44 -4.96 -13.25
CA SER A 116 -23.69 -5.45 -14.40
C SER A 116 -22.39 -4.67 -14.68
N GLU A 117 -22.21 -3.50 -14.07
CA GLU A 117 -21.01 -2.65 -14.21
C GLU A 117 -20.04 -2.86 -13.03
N VAL A 118 -20.43 -3.67 -12.04
CA VAL A 118 -19.59 -4.05 -10.90
C VAL A 118 -18.85 -5.35 -11.23
N PHE A 119 -17.53 -5.37 -11.02
CA PHE A 119 -16.68 -6.55 -11.16
C PHE A 119 -16.05 -6.83 -9.79
N VAL A 120 -16.39 -7.98 -9.19
CA VAL A 120 -15.82 -8.40 -7.89
C VAL A 120 -14.50 -9.11 -8.14
N SER A 121 -13.46 -8.70 -7.42
CA SER A 121 -12.13 -9.27 -7.52
C SER A 121 -11.62 -9.79 -6.17
N ASP A 122 -10.45 -10.43 -6.22
CA ASP A 122 -9.68 -10.88 -5.07
C ASP A 122 -8.83 -9.77 -4.44
N GLY A 123 -8.92 -8.53 -4.95
CA GLY A 123 -8.27 -7.36 -4.36
C GLY A 123 -7.88 -6.31 -5.39
N SER A 124 -7.78 -5.06 -4.93
CA SER A 124 -7.43 -3.92 -5.78
C SER A 124 -6.05 -4.06 -6.44
N GLN A 125 -5.08 -4.66 -5.76
CA GLN A 125 -3.75 -4.90 -6.33
C GLN A 125 -3.81 -5.85 -7.54
N CYS A 126 -4.63 -6.90 -7.47
CA CYS A 126 -4.85 -7.81 -8.59
C CYS A 126 -5.53 -7.08 -9.76
N ASP A 127 -6.53 -6.25 -9.48
CA ASP A 127 -7.25 -5.50 -10.52
C ASP A 127 -6.40 -4.45 -11.21
N ILE A 128 -5.47 -3.79 -10.51
CA ILE A 128 -4.50 -2.88 -11.15
C ILE A 128 -3.75 -3.60 -12.26
N THR A 129 -3.24 -4.81 -11.97
CA THR A 129 -2.51 -5.61 -12.96
C THR A 129 -3.42 -6.12 -14.08
N ARG A 130 -4.65 -6.57 -13.76
CA ARG A 130 -5.63 -7.00 -14.79
C ARG A 130 -6.03 -5.85 -15.72
N LEU A 131 -6.31 -4.68 -15.16
CA LEU A 131 -6.66 -3.47 -15.91
C LEU A 131 -5.51 -3.04 -16.83
N GLN A 132 -4.29 -2.96 -16.30
CA GLN A 132 -3.13 -2.63 -17.13
C GLN A 132 -2.93 -3.64 -18.26
N TYR A 133 -3.07 -4.94 -17.98
CA TYR A 133 -3.02 -5.98 -19.01
C TYR A 133 -4.07 -5.74 -20.11
N CYS A 134 -5.33 -5.48 -19.74
CA CYS A 134 -6.40 -5.17 -20.68
C CYS A 134 -6.14 -3.91 -21.52
N THR A 135 -5.54 -2.88 -20.92
CA THR A 135 -5.24 -1.63 -21.63
C THR A 135 -4.00 -1.73 -22.53
N CYS A 136 -3.09 -2.67 -22.25
CA CYS A 136 -1.85 -2.88 -23.02
C CYS A 136 -1.98 -3.82 -24.21
N SER A 137 -2.94 -4.77 -24.20
CA SER A 137 -2.99 -5.85 -25.18
C SER A 137 -3.41 -5.43 -26.60
N ASP A 138 -4.05 -4.26 -26.76
CA ASP A 138 -4.50 -3.75 -28.06
C ASP A 138 -3.59 -2.61 -28.59
N ASN A 139 -2.37 -2.95 -29.05
CA ASN A 139 -1.53 -2.23 -30.04
C ASN A 139 -1.53 -0.66 -30.09
N GLY A 140 -1.80 0.07 -28.99
CA GLY A 140 -2.24 1.46 -29.13
C GLY A 140 -1.90 2.45 -28.00
N ILE A 141 -1.57 2.02 -26.78
CA ILE A 141 -1.07 2.97 -25.78
C ILE A 141 0.36 3.34 -26.15
N LYS A 142 0.48 4.48 -26.86
CA LYS A 142 1.75 5.04 -27.35
C LYS A 142 2.37 6.00 -26.35
N THR A 143 1.65 6.35 -25.29
CA THR A 143 2.05 7.41 -24.37
C THR A 143 1.77 7.04 -22.92
N ALA A 144 2.68 7.54 -22.09
CA ALA A 144 2.82 7.38 -20.64
C ALA A 144 1.54 7.21 -19.82
N GLU A 145 1.67 6.51 -18.69
CA GLU A 145 0.71 6.58 -17.60
C GLU A 145 0.97 7.82 -16.74
N ILE A 146 -0.07 8.48 -16.23
CA ILE A 146 0.08 9.46 -15.14
C ILE A 146 0.02 8.74 -13.81
N VAL A 147 1.07 8.92 -13.01
CA VAL A 147 1.07 8.61 -11.59
C VAL A 147 1.20 9.92 -10.84
N MET A 148 0.27 10.19 -9.93
CA MET A 148 0.41 11.32 -9.02
C MET A 148 1.72 11.17 -8.23
N GLU A 149 2.58 12.17 -8.33
CA GLU A 149 3.87 12.22 -7.64
C GLU A 149 3.60 12.44 -6.16
N ASN A 150 4.02 11.45 -5.36
CA ASN A 150 4.03 11.34 -3.88
C ASN A 150 3.21 10.20 -3.31
N PHE A 151 2.67 9.32 -4.15
CA PHE A 151 1.56 8.51 -3.71
C PHE A 151 1.69 7.07 -4.14
N MET A 152 1.23 6.18 -3.27
CA MET A 152 0.83 4.86 -3.66
C MET A 152 0.04 4.96 -4.97
N THR A 153 0.40 4.17 -5.96
CA THR A 153 0.98 2.85 -5.77
C THR A 153 2.27 2.70 -6.56
N GLN A 154 3.33 2.31 -5.84
CA GLN A 154 4.43 1.54 -6.43
C GLN A 154 3.86 0.41 -7.32
N ALA A 155 2.68 -0.13 -6.99
CA ALA A 155 1.97 -1.07 -7.85
C ALA A 155 1.55 -0.50 -9.23
N TYR A 156 1.15 0.77 -9.38
CA TYR A 156 0.85 1.39 -10.67
C TYR A 156 2.14 1.41 -11.46
N ILE A 157 3.18 2.09 -10.94
CA ILE A 157 4.49 2.26 -11.59
C ILE A 157 5.13 0.90 -11.92
N ASP A 158 5.23 -0.02 -10.95
CA ASP A 158 5.83 -1.33 -11.15
C ASP A 158 5.05 -2.15 -12.16
N THR A 159 3.72 -2.10 -12.13
CA THR A 159 2.92 -2.78 -13.15
C THR A 159 3.18 -2.14 -14.52
N SER A 160 3.29 -0.81 -14.62
CA SER A 160 3.61 -0.12 -15.89
C SER A 160 4.97 -0.54 -16.42
N VAL A 161 5.94 -0.70 -15.53
CA VAL A 161 7.27 -1.20 -15.86
C VAL A 161 7.18 -2.64 -16.34
N ILE A 162 6.54 -3.53 -15.58
CA ILE A 162 6.41 -4.97 -15.85
C ILE A 162 5.70 -5.22 -17.18
N ILE A 163 4.62 -4.49 -17.46
CA ILE A 163 3.83 -4.64 -18.69
C ILE A 163 4.45 -3.93 -19.90
N GLY A 164 5.46 -3.07 -19.68
CA GLY A 164 6.31 -2.48 -20.73
C GLY A 164 5.89 -1.09 -21.20
N GLN A 165 5.06 -0.38 -20.45
CA GLN A 165 4.71 1.02 -20.74
C GLN A 165 5.81 2.00 -20.31
N ALA A 166 6.60 1.64 -19.29
CA ALA A 166 7.67 2.49 -18.77
C ALA A 166 8.98 2.35 -19.55
N GLY A 167 9.68 3.48 -19.69
CA GLY A 167 11.07 3.55 -20.15
C GLY A 167 12.07 3.17 -19.05
N ASP A 168 13.35 3.44 -19.29
CA ASP A 168 14.41 3.17 -18.32
C ASP A 168 14.32 4.11 -17.11
N PHE A 169 14.85 3.66 -15.98
CA PHE A 169 14.93 4.48 -14.78
C PHE A 169 16.06 5.51 -14.90
N GLU A 170 15.76 6.76 -14.57
CA GLU A 170 16.72 7.84 -14.50
C GLU A 170 17.12 8.11 -13.04
N GLU A 171 18.34 7.70 -12.66
CA GLU A 171 18.84 7.80 -11.28
C GLU A 171 18.80 9.22 -10.71
N LYS A 172 19.05 10.24 -11.53
CA LYS A 172 19.10 11.63 -11.08
C LYS A 172 17.74 12.18 -10.66
N SER A 173 16.68 11.79 -11.38
CA SER A 173 15.33 12.27 -11.11
C SER A 173 14.55 11.31 -10.21
N GLY A 174 15.00 10.05 -10.10
CA GLY A 174 14.30 9.00 -9.37
C GLY A 174 13.04 8.52 -10.10
N LYS A 175 12.99 8.67 -11.43
CA LYS A 175 11.77 8.43 -12.24
C LYS A 175 12.04 7.46 -13.37
N PHE A 176 11.04 6.64 -13.69
CA PHE A 176 11.00 5.91 -14.95
C PHE A 176 10.62 6.83 -16.11
N GLY A 177 11.32 6.69 -17.24
CA GLY A 177 10.94 7.35 -18.49
C GLY A 177 9.54 6.94 -18.95
N ASN A 178 8.92 7.76 -19.81
CA ASN A 178 7.57 7.51 -20.34
C ASN A 178 6.50 7.29 -19.24
N ILE A 179 6.68 7.88 -18.05
CA ILE A 179 5.64 8.05 -17.03
C ILE A 179 5.55 9.55 -16.73
N GLU A 180 4.34 10.08 -16.66
CA GLU A 180 4.09 11.46 -16.26
C GLU A 180 3.83 11.51 -14.76
N TYR A 181 4.70 12.21 -14.03
CA TYR A 181 4.60 12.34 -12.58
C TYR A 181 3.90 13.66 -12.24
N MET A 182 2.68 13.59 -11.70
CA MET A 182 1.89 14.76 -11.35
C MET A 182 2.28 15.28 -9.96
N ASN A 183 3.12 16.31 -9.89
CA ASN A 183 3.61 16.87 -8.62
C ASN A 183 2.48 17.33 -7.69
N CYS A 184 2.42 16.77 -6.49
CA CYS A 184 1.43 17.11 -5.49
C CYS A 184 2.06 17.13 -4.09
N GLY A 185 2.00 18.27 -3.42
CA GLY A 185 2.53 18.44 -2.07
C GLY A 185 1.85 19.59 -1.34
N PRO A 186 2.37 19.99 -0.18
CA PRO A 186 1.81 21.08 0.61
C PRO A 186 1.66 22.39 -0.20
N GLN A 187 2.57 22.65 -1.14
CA GLN A 187 2.57 23.85 -1.99
C GLN A 187 1.37 23.97 -2.94
N ASN A 188 0.67 22.87 -3.23
CA ASN A 188 -0.49 22.86 -4.12
C ASN A 188 -1.66 22.06 -3.51
N ASN A 189 -1.73 21.99 -2.18
CA ASN A 189 -2.77 21.27 -1.44
C ASN A 189 -2.94 19.82 -1.90
N PHE A 190 -1.84 19.16 -2.26
CA PHE A 190 -1.82 17.76 -2.71
C PHE A 190 -2.68 17.49 -3.95
N PHE A 191 -2.91 18.51 -4.77
CA PHE A 191 -3.60 18.38 -6.06
C PHE A 191 -2.73 18.96 -7.20
N PRO A 192 -2.61 18.28 -8.34
CA PRO A 192 -1.67 18.69 -9.37
C PRO A 192 -2.19 19.87 -10.19
N ASP A 193 -1.26 20.64 -10.75
CA ASP A 193 -1.58 21.67 -11.73
C ASP A 193 -1.87 21.02 -13.09
N LEU A 194 -3.16 20.78 -13.36
CA LEU A 194 -3.61 20.13 -14.59
C LEU A 194 -3.24 20.92 -15.86
N ALA A 195 -3.07 22.24 -15.77
CA ALA A 195 -2.63 23.05 -16.91
C ALA A 195 -1.16 22.79 -17.29
N LYS A 196 -0.35 22.27 -16.35
CA LYS A 196 1.05 21.88 -16.57
C LYS A 196 1.24 20.39 -16.81
N THR A 197 0.18 19.60 -16.66
CA THR A 197 0.24 18.15 -16.76
C THR A 197 0.14 17.75 -18.23
N ARG A 198 1.10 16.95 -18.72
CA ARG A 198 1.07 16.46 -20.10
C ARG A 198 -0.08 15.47 -20.29
N ARG A 199 -0.68 15.47 -21.48
CA ARG A 199 -1.71 14.49 -21.84
C ARG A 199 -1.14 13.06 -21.80
N THR A 200 -1.89 12.15 -21.20
CA THR A 200 -1.65 10.71 -21.22
C THR A 200 -2.90 9.93 -21.60
N ASP A 201 -2.72 8.63 -21.85
CA ASP A 201 -3.82 7.71 -22.17
C ASP A 201 -4.54 7.23 -20.90
N ILE A 202 -3.78 7.03 -19.80
CA ILE A 202 -4.30 6.59 -18.50
C ILE A 202 -3.87 7.57 -17.41
N ILE A 203 -4.78 7.83 -16.47
CA ILE A 203 -4.51 8.58 -15.23
C ILE A 203 -4.88 7.72 -14.03
N PHE A 204 -3.88 7.30 -13.25
CA PHE A 204 -4.12 6.72 -11.94
C PHE A 204 -4.30 7.85 -10.91
N PHE A 205 -5.48 7.92 -10.32
CA PHE A 205 -5.84 8.91 -9.31
C PHE A 205 -6.40 8.21 -8.07
N CYS A 206 -5.81 8.47 -6.90
CA CYS A 206 -6.18 7.83 -5.64
C CYS A 206 -6.69 8.86 -4.63
N SER A 207 -7.93 8.68 -4.16
CA SER A 207 -8.62 9.54 -3.19
C SER A 207 -9.53 8.68 -2.28
N PRO A 208 -9.41 8.73 -0.93
CA PRO A 208 -8.35 9.40 -0.18
C PRO A 208 -6.97 8.88 -0.56
N ASN A 209 -6.04 9.80 -0.77
CA ASN A 209 -4.72 9.44 -1.23
C ASN A 209 -3.93 8.62 -0.18
N ASN A 210 -3.11 7.65 -0.60
CA ASN A 210 -2.09 7.05 0.26
C ASN A 210 -0.72 7.42 -0.32
N PRO A 211 0.22 8.03 0.41
CA PRO A 211 0.24 8.27 1.85
C PRO A 211 -0.36 9.62 2.30
N THR A 212 -0.76 10.53 1.42
CA THR A 212 -1.00 11.95 1.81
C THR A 212 -2.43 12.32 2.12
N VAL A 213 -3.38 11.40 1.94
CA VAL A 213 -4.72 11.45 2.54
C VAL A 213 -5.63 12.56 1.99
N TYR A 214 -5.29 13.16 0.85
CA TYR A 214 -6.13 14.15 0.17
C TYR A 214 -7.42 13.54 -0.37
N VAL A 215 -8.54 14.25 -0.16
CA VAL A 215 -9.88 13.88 -0.64
C VAL A 215 -10.42 14.99 -1.52
N THR A 216 -10.86 14.63 -2.73
CA THR A 216 -11.84 15.42 -3.50
C THR A 216 -13.24 14.94 -3.12
N ASP A 217 -14.14 15.86 -2.76
CA ASP A 217 -15.47 15.67 -2.12
C ASP A 217 -16.21 14.32 -2.27
N ASP A 218 -16.81 13.94 -1.12
CA ASP A 218 -17.90 13.00 -0.82
C ASP A 218 -18.10 11.77 -1.74
N SER A 219 -17.49 10.64 -1.32
CA SER A 219 -18.17 9.38 -0.96
C SER A 219 -17.27 8.16 -1.16
N PRO A 220 -17.04 7.34 -0.13
CA PRO A 220 -17.25 5.92 -0.39
C PRO A 220 -17.80 5.18 0.84
N ARG A 221 -18.84 4.37 0.67
CA ARG A 221 -19.19 3.33 1.66
C ARG A 221 -19.79 2.07 1.03
N SER A 222 -19.19 0.90 1.33
CA SER A 222 -19.64 -0.48 1.05
C SER A 222 -19.47 -1.41 2.25
N ILE A 223 -20.33 -2.44 2.29
CA ILE A 223 -20.35 -3.78 2.96
C ILE A 223 -21.79 -4.17 3.39
N PHE A 224 -22.81 -3.41 2.99
CA PHE A 224 -24.08 -3.33 3.73
C PHE A 224 -25.16 -4.37 3.37
N GLU A 225 -24.78 -5.56 2.91
CA GLU A 225 -25.76 -6.63 2.72
C GLU A 225 -26.24 -7.22 4.04
N ILE A 226 -25.38 -7.23 5.05
CA ILE A 226 -25.69 -7.81 6.36
C ILE A 226 -26.20 -6.67 7.27
N PRO A 227 -27.45 -6.74 7.77
CA PRO A 227 -27.97 -5.75 8.71
C PRO A 227 -27.02 -5.60 9.92
N GLY A 228 -26.54 -4.39 10.21
CA GLY A 228 -25.57 -4.17 11.31
C GLY A 228 -24.09 -4.21 10.92
N ALA A 229 -23.73 -4.81 9.77
CA ALA A 229 -22.32 -4.87 9.35
C ALA A 229 -21.77 -3.49 8.97
N LYS A 230 -22.65 -2.59 8.50
CA LYS A 230 -22.30 -1.19 8.26
C LYS A 230 -21.77 -0.53 9.52
N GLU A 231 -22.57 -0.59 10.57
CA GLU A 231 -22.32 0.05 11.84
C GLU A 231 -21.07 -0.56 12.49
N ALA A 232 -20.94 -1.89 12.41
CA ALA A 232 -19.80 -2.62 12.93
C ALA A 232 -18.49 -2.22 12.25
N VAL A 233 -18.45 -2.17 10.90
CA VAL A 233 -17.27 -1.72 10.16
C VAL A 233 -17.00 -0.23 10.39
N CYS A 234 -18.02 0.62 10.44
CA CYS A 234 -17.86 2.03 10.77
C CYS A 234 -17.26 2.23 12.17
N SER A 235 -17.59 1.37 13.13
CA SER A 235 -16.99 1.38 14.46
C SER A 235 -15.48 1.10 14.42
N VAL A 236 -15.05 0.10 13.65
CA VAL A 236 -13.63 -0.21 13.43
C VAL A 236 -12.91 0.94 12.73
N VAL A 237 -13.53 1.54 11.70
CA VAL A 237 -12.98 2.73 11.02
C VAL A 237 -12.80 3.89 12.01
N ASN A 238 -13.82 4.17 12.84
CA ASN A 238 -13.76 5.24 13.84
C ASN A 238 -12.65 5.00 14.89
N TYR A 239 -12.41 3.74 15.27
CA TYR A 239 -11.31 3.39 16.17
C TYR A 239 -9.95 3.80 15.59
N TYR A 240 -9.71 3.51 14.31
CA TYR A 240 -8.47 3.92 13.63
C TYR A 240 -8.39 5.43 13.35
N LYS A 241 -9.53 6.11 13.13
CA LYS A 241 -9.58 7.58 13.05
C LYS A 241 -9.15 8.23 14.36
N GLU A 242 -9.55 7.66 15.50
CA GLU A 242 -9.10 8.16 16.80
C GLU A 242 -7.61 7.87 17.03
N ASN A 243 -7.08 6.71 16.58
CA ASN A 243 -5.63 6.47 16.59
C ASN A 243 -4.87 7.51 15.75
N ALA A 244 -5.43 7.86 14.59
CA ALA A 244 -4.85 8.88 13.71
C ALA A 244 -4.80 10.25 14.39
N LYS A 245 -5.88 10.64 15.07
CA LYS A 245 -5.95 11.86 15.86
C LYS A 245 -4.86 11.90 16.95
N ILE A 246 -4.68 10.81 17.71
CA ILE A 246 -3.66 10.72 18.77
C ILE A 246 -2.25 10.93 18.22
N LEU A 247 -1.90 10.27 17.10
CA LEU A 247 -0.60 10.42 16.47
C LEU A 247 -0.41 11.84 15.90
N LEU A 248 -1.43 12.39 15.23
CA LEU A 248 -1.42 13.74 14.68
C LEU A 248 -1.17 14.78 15.78
N GLU A 249 -1.94 14.75 16.86
CA GLU A 249 -1.79 15.66 18.00
C GLU A 249 -0.40 15.52 18.66
N THR A 250 0.10 14.28 18.76
CA THR A 250 1.44 14.02 19.30
C THR A 250 2.53 14.66 18.44
N LEU A 251 2.53 14.39 17.14
CA LEU A 251 3.55 14.89 16.23
C LEU A 251 3.46 16.41 16.06
N ALA A 252 2.25 16.96 15.99
CA ALA A 252 2.03 18.41 15.97
C ALA A 252 2.53 19.10 17.25
N SER A 253 2.37 18.47 18.43
CA SER A 253 2.89 19.02 19.69
C SER A 253 4.42 19.11 19.76
N LEU A 254 5.13 18.39 18.88
CA LEU A 254 6.58 18.41 18.73
C LEU A 254 7.06 19.46 17.71
N GLY A 255 6.16 20.29 17.17
CA GLY A 255 6.47 21.30 16.18
C GLY A 255 6.66 20.76 14.75
N LEU A 256 6.38 19.46 14.52
CA LEU A 256 6.45 18.86 13.20
C LEU A 256 5.24 19.28 12.35
N LYS A 257 5.46 19.43 11.04
CA LYS A 257 4.37 19.59 10.08
C LYS A 257 3.80 18.22 9.74
N VAL A 258 2.53 18.02 10.04
CA VAL A 258 1.82 16.75 9.86
C VAL A 258 0.63 16.97 8.93
N TYR A 259 0.45 16.06 7.99
CA TYR A 259 -0.65 16.03 7.03
C TYR A 259 -1.40 14.69 7.14
N GLY A 260 -2.65 14.67 6.69
CA GLY A 260 -3.49 13.47 6.72
C GLY A 260 -4.10 13.17 8.10
N GLY A 261 -4.38 11.89 8.36
CA GLY A 261 -5.02 11.41 9.60
C GLY A 261 -6.53 11.66 9.76
N GLU A 262 -7.11 12.61 9.02
CA GLU A 262 -8.56 12.90 9.11
C GLU A 262 -9.41 11.95 8.25
N ASN A 263 -8.93 11.67 7.03
CA ASN A 263 -9.68 10.95 6.00
C ASN A 263 -9.03 9.63 5.54
N ALA A 264 -7.89 9.25 6.13
CA ALA A 264 -7.24 7.98 5.89
C ALA A 264 -6.45 7.53 7.13
N PRO A 265 -6.19 6.23 7.29
CA PRO A 265 -5.56 5.65 8.48
C PRO A 265 -4.02 5.77 8.46
N TYR A 266 -3.51 6.93 8.03
CA TYR A 266 -2.10 7.24 7.95
C TYR A 266 -1.87 8.72 8.27
N VAL A 267 -0.73 9.03 8.87
CA VAL A 267 -0.21 10.40 8.97
C VAL A 267 1.04 10.55 8.12
N TRP A 268 1.23 11.74 7.57
CA TRP A 268 2.34 12.09 6.69
C TRP A 268 3.13 13.24 7.30
N VAL A 269 4.37 12.98 7.71
CA VAL A 269 5.14 13.85 8.60
C VAL A 269 6.35 14.39 7.88
N HIS A 270 6.53 15.72 7.88
CA HIS A 270 7.64 16.39 7.20
C HIS A 270 8.84 16.58 8.14
N PHE A 271 10.01 16.16 7.68
CA PHE A 271 11.33 16.30 8.32
C PHE A 271 12.28 17.08 7.39
N PRO A 272 12.17 18.42 7.36
CA PRO A 272 12.86 19.25 6.36
C PRO A 272 14.39 19.08 6.41
N GLY A 273 15.02 18.95 5.24
CA GLY A 273 16.46 18.82 5.09
C GLY A 273 17.03 17.44 5.45
N SER A 274 16.19 16.46 5.80
CA SER A 274 16.64 15.11 6.17
C SER A 274 16.19 14.09 5.13
N LYS A 275 17.05 13.12 4.79
CA LYS A 275 16.63 12.00 3.95
C LYS A 275 15.66 11.12 4.72
N SER A 276 14.56 10.75 4.08
CA SER A 276 13.49 9.93 4.66
C SER A 276 13.98 8.58 5.20
N TRP A 277 14.92 7.93 4.52
CA TRP A 277 15.56 6.70 5.00
C TRP A 277 16.41 6.91 6.26
N ASP A 278 17.14 8.03 6.34
CA ASP A 278 17.95 8.35 7.53
C ASP A 278 17.05 8.62 8.74
N VAL A 279 15.90 9.28 8.55
CA VAL A 279 14.90 9.50 9.62
C VAL A 279 14.23 8.19 10.02
N PHE A 280 13.90 7.32 9.05
CA PHE A 280 13.38 5.97 9.31
C PHE A 280 14.33 5.18 10.20
N ASP A 281 15.62 5.08 9.83
CA ASP A 281 16.62 4.34 10.60
C ASP A 281 16.83 4.96 11.98
N TYR A 282 16.82 6.29 12.08
CA TYR A 282 16.95 6.99 13.36
C TYR A 282 15.80 6.67 14.31
N ILE A 283 14.54 6.73 13.84
CA ILE A 283 13.37 6.40 14.65
C ILE A 283 13.39 4.93 15.05
N LEU A 284 13.66 4.03 14.10
CA LEU A 284 13.72 2.59 14.35
C LEU A 284 14.76 2.25 15.42
N GLU A 285 15.97 2.78 15.27
CA GLU A 285 17.09 2.52 16.17
C GLU A 285 16.83 3.06 17.59
N LYS A 286 16.20 4.23 17.72
CA LYS A 286 16.02 4.91 19.02
C LYS A 286 14.75 4.56 19.75
N THR A 287 13.70 4.13 19.03
CA THR A 287 12.37 3.93 19.62
C THR A 287 11.80 2.55 19.39
N HIS A 288 12.44 1.75 18.54
CA HIS A 288 11.90 0.46 18.07
C HIS A 288 10.52 0.64 17.41
N ILE A 289 10.31 1.76 16.70
CA ILE A 289 9.11 2.01 15.91
C ILE A 289 9.49 1.88 14.43
N ILE A 290 8.81 0.99 13.72
CA ILE A 290 8.87 0.91 12.25
C ILE A 290 7.92 1.96 11.67
N THR A 291 8.39 2.73 10.70
CA THR A 291 7.61 3.67 9.88
C THR A 291 7.76 3.33 8.40
N VAL A 292 7.40 4.21 7.47
CA VAL A 292 7.77 4.07 6.06
C VAL A 292 8.46 5.35 5.55
N PRO A 293 9.66 5.25 4.97
CA PRO A 293 10.36 6.37 4.36
C PRO A 293 9.59 6.87 3.14
N GLY A 294 9.41 8.18 3.09
CA GLY A 294 8.56 8.79 2.08
C GLY A 294 9.09 8.69 0.66
N SER A 295 10.41 8.64 0.48
CA SER A 295 11.06 8.40 -0.83
C SER A 295 10.64 7.08 -1.48
N GLY A 296 10.20 6.09 -0.68
CA GLY A 296 9.61 4.85 -1.18
C GLY A 296 8.31 5.04 -1.97
N PHE A 297 7.66 6.20 -1.86
CA PHE A 297 6.47 6.58 -2.63
C PHE A 297 6.80 7.49 -3.83
N GLY A 298 8.08 7.59 -4.19
CA GLY A 298 8.59 8.44 -5.27
C GLY A 298 9.32 9.68 -4.76
N PRO A 299 9.94 10.44 -5.68
CA PRO A 299 10.93 11.47 -5.33
C PRO A 299 10.36 12.63 -4.51
N GLY A 300 9.11 13.05 -4.71
CA GLY A 300 8.53 14.14 -3.90
C GLY A 300 8.09 13.70 -2.50
N GLY A 301 8.20 12.41 -2.15
CA GLY A 301 8.07 11.92 -0.79
C GLY A 301 9.36 12.01 0.01
N GLU A 302 10.47 12.44 -0.59
CA GLU A 302 11.70 12.72 0.15
C GLU A 302 11.45 13.77 1.24
N GLU A 303 12.18 13.66 2.36
CA GLU A 303 11.95 14.44 3.58
C GLU A 303 10.66 14.10 4.35
N PHE A 304 9.87 13.12 3.92
CA PHE A 304 8.67 12.72 4.65
C PHE A 304 8.76 11.30 5.20
N LEU A 305 7.95 11.03 6.22
CA LEU A 305 7.63 9.68 6.69
C LEU A 305 6.12 9.45 6.70
N ARG A 306 5.70 8.24 6.32
CA ARG A 306 4.35 7.73 6.60
C ARG A 306 4.38 6.96 7.91
N MET A 307 3.38 7.20 8.76
CA MET A 307 3.08 6.34 9.91
C MET A 307 1.64 5.83 9.80
N SER A 308 1.48 4.51 9.82
CA SER A 308 0.20 3.83 9.91
C SER A 308 -0.47 4.11 11.25
N THR A 309 -1.79 4.24 11.23
CA THR A 309 -2.61 4.41 12.43
C THR A 309 -3.32 3.10 12.81
N PHE A 310 -3.07 2.05 12.04
CA PHE A 310 -3.46 0.70 12.41
C PHE A 310 -2.55 0.19 13.53
N GLY A 311 -3.17 -0.10 14.65
CA GLY A 311 -2.52 -0.60 15.86
C GLY A 311 -3.52 -0.61 17.00
N HIS A 312 -3.31 -1.48 17.99
CA HIS A 312 -4.07 -1.39 19.23
C HIS A 312 -3.82 -0.03 19.90
N ARG A 313 -4.85 0.52 20.57
CA ARG A 313 -4.79 1.84 21.18
C ARG A 313 -3.58 2.03 22.10
N GLU A 314 -3.25 1.01 22.89
CA GLU A 314 -2.09 1.04 23.80
C GLU A 314 -0.77 1.16 23.05
N THR A 315 -0.63 0.44 21.93
CA THR A 315 0.53 0.51 21.04
C THR A 315 0.68 1.91 20.45
N ILE A 316 -0.42 2.54 20.03
CA ILE A 316 -0.41 3.92 19.51
C ILE A 316 0.00 4.92 20.60
N LEU A 317 -0.54 4.79 21.81
CA LEU A 317 -0.18 5.64 22.95
C LEU A 317 1.29 5.48 23.36
N GLU A 318 1.80 4.25 23.36
CA GLU A 318 3.20 3.97 23.65
C GLU A 318 4.13 4.51 22.55
N ALA A 319 3.77 4.35 21.27
CA ALA A 319 4.50 4.95 20.17
C ALA A 319 4.56 6.48 20.30
N SER A 320 3.42 7.11 20.58
CA SER A 320 3.34 8.55 20.86
C SER A 320 4.26 8.98 22.00
N LYS A 321 4.31 8.22 23.10
CA LYS A 321 5.20 8.49 24.23
C LYS A 321 6.68 8.39 23.84
N ARG A 322 7.07 7.34 23.11
CA ARG A 322 8.47 7.17 22.65
C ARG A 322 8.89 8.26 21.68
N LEU A 323 8.01 8.65 20.76
CA LEU A 323 8.25 9.77 19.83
C LEU A 323 8.39 11.10 20.57
N LYS A 324 7.53 11.36 21.57
CA LYS A 324 7.68 12.55 22.43
C LYS A 324 9.05 12.57 23.10
N ASN A 325 9.47 11.48 23.73
CA ASN A 325 10.77 11.41 24.39
C ASN A 325 11.96 11.53 23.43
N LEU A 326 11.81 11.12 22.16
CA LEU A 326 12.87 11.22 21.16
C LEU A 326 13.10 12.67 20.69
N PHE A 327 12.02 13.44 20.56
CA PHE A 327 12.03 14.78 19.94
C PHE A 327 11.81 15.94 20.94
N SER A 328 11.54 15.64 22.22
CA SER A 328 11.37 16.63 23.31
C SER A 328 12.66 17.26 23.78
#